data_AF-A0A8J3EIP7-F1
#
_entry.id   AF-A0A8J3EIP7-F1
#
_cell.length_a   1.000
_cell.length_b   1.000
_cell.length_c   1.000
_cell.angle_alpha   90.00
_cell.angle_beta   90.00
_cell.angle_gamma   90.00
#
_symmetry.space_group_name_H-M   'P 1'
#
loop_
_entity.id
_entity.type
_entity.pdbx_description
1 polymer ?
#
loop_
_entity_poly.entity_id
_entity_poly.type
_entity_poly.pdbx_seq_one_letter_code
_entity_poly.pdbx_strand_id
1 'polypeptide(L)'
;MRFVPPLRTEYMKIFFDESGQDKDRPCTMAGLLIPDTIYNSPKLMELNEKLINKELKLHWTEYTGDIQMRNNIYSVIEVFTTLSQYTRMNVINYNTSTLHERYKLSEHEGSKSKKKRRNKKIIYYATLMVYTKIPERIFYGLLRHYGKDIYIKSEIFIEKEEKYVKYELEKRLLENLNTQSLYRAQQYWVDKCQMVEKQKMIGVELVDLLLGIIRLILKNEEIRLGLSDEEYKKQKLKGSAKKLELTIDLLKIPGFYDFLSNINYYEWDSDKQLSEVSFKDYLDLFMTSYYSCFNS
;
A
#
# COMPACT_ATOMS: atom_id res chain seq x y z
N MET A 1 41.04 16.52 -7.10
CA MET A 1 39.74 16.00 -6.62
C MET A 1 39.41 16.72 -5.32
N ARG A 2 38.29 17.44 -5.25
CA ARG A 2 37.82 17.97 -3.96
C ARG A 2 37.30 16.80 -3.14
N PHE A 3 37.82 16.62 -1.93
CA PHE A 3 37.31 15.66 -0.95
C PHE A 3 35.89 16.09 -0.60
N VAL A 4 34.88 15.40 -1.14
CA VAL A 4 33.51 15.55 -0.67
C VAL A 4 33.41 14.65 0.57
N PRO A 5 33.13 15.19 1.77
CA PRO A 5 32.93 14.34 2.94
C PRO A 5 31.83 13.32 2.64
N PRO A 6 31.96 12.07 3.12
CA PRO A 6 30.97 11.04 2.85
C PRO A 6 29.60 11.51 3.34
N LEU A 7 28.60 11.38 2.48
CA LEU A 7 27.22 11.71 2.82
C LEU A 7 26.79 10.89 4.04
N ARG A 8 26.03 11.51 4.94
CA ARG A 8 25.40 10.78 6.04
C ARG A 8 24.47 9.73 5.44
N THR A 9 24.70 8.46 5.77
CA THR A 9 23.90 7.36 5.24
C THR A 9 22.80 7.00 6.23
N GLU A 10 21.56 6.99 5.75
CA GLU A 10 20.38 6.57 6.51
C GLU A 10 19.81 5.28 5.92
N TYR A 11 19.43 4.35 6.79
CA TYR A 11 18.90 3.05 6.43
C TYR A 11 17.39 3.02 6.55
N MET A 12 16.72 2.54 5.51
CA MET A 12 15.26 2.53 5.40
C MET A 12 14.75 1.14 5.05
N LYS A 13 13.57 0.78 5.55
CA LYS A 13 12.81 -0.38 5.13
C LYS A 13 11.56 0.07 4.41
N ILE A 14 11.26 -0.53 3.26
CA ILE A 14 10.05 -0.24 2.50
C ILE A 14 9.21 -1.50 2.39
N PHE A 15 7.96 -1.41 2.78
CA PHE A 15 6.97 -2.48 2.72
C PHE A 15 5.97 -2.18 1.61
N PHE A 16 5.50 -3.20 0.91
CA PHE A 16 4.62 -3.03 -0.25
C PHE A 16 3.55 -4.11 -0.35
N ASP A 17 2.34 -3.68 -0.69
CA ASP A 17 1.23 -4.56 -1.04
C ASP A 17 0.25 -3.88 -2.03
N GLU A 18 -0.72 -4.64 -2.51
CA GLU A 18 -1.81 -4.23 -3.39
C GLU A 18 -3.16 -4.68 -2.83
N SER A 19 -4.18 -3.85 -3.02
CA SER A 19 -5.55 -4.19 -2.67
C SER A 19 -6.53 -3.82 -3.78
N GLY A 20 -7.50 -4.70 -4.02
CA GLY A 20 -8.46 -4.60 -5.11
C GLY A 20 -7.98 -5.23 -6.41
N GLN A 21 -8.92 -5.47 -7.32
CA GLN A 21 -8.66 -6.01 -8.67
C GLN A 21 -9.66 -5.38 -9.65
N ASP A 22 -9.49 -5.57 -10.97
CA ASP A 22 -10.30 -4.87 -11.99
C ASP A 22 -11.84 -4.96 -11.79
N LYS A 23 -12.34 -6.01 -11.12
CA LYS A 23 -13.77 -6.19 -10.80
C LYS A 23 -14.19 -5.63 -9.43
N ASP A 24 -13.25 -5.30 -8.57
CA ASP A 24 -13.42 -4.79 -7.20
C ASP A 24 -12.59 -3.50 -7.05
N ARG A 25 -13.10 -2.43 -7.67
CA ARG A 25 -12.54 -1.07 -7.61
C ARG A 25 -12.76 -0.45 -6.23
N PRO A 26 -11.92 0.52 -5.79
CA PRO A 26 -10.70 1.00 -6.42
C PRO A 26 -9.57 -0.05 -6.34
N CYS A 27 -8.61 0.02 -7.27
CA CYS A 27 -7.42 -0.83 -7.26
C CYS A 27 -6.24 0.03 -6.80
N THR A 28 -5.66 -0.33 -5.66
CA THR A 28 -4.63 0.49 -5.00
C THR A 28 -3.38 -0.33 -4.77
N MET A 29 -2.22 0.24 -5.06
CA MET A 29 -0.93 -0.25 -4.59
C MET A 29 -0.32 0.76 -3.63
N ALA A 30 0.36 0.30 -2.59
CA ALA A 30 1.03 1.20 -1.67
C ALA A 30 2.40 0.72 -1.26
N GLY A 31 3.27 1.68 -0.98
CA GLY A 31 4.54 1.48 -0.31
C GLY A 31 4.60 2.31 0.96
N LEU A 32 5.05 1.70 2.06
CA LEU A 32 5.29 2.37 3.34
C LEU A 32 6.79 2.32 3.65
N LEU A 33 7.43 3.48 3.69
CA LEU A 33 8.82 3.65 4.10
C LEU A 33 8.88 3.92 5.60
N ILE A 34 9.69 3.13 6.31
CA ILE A 34 9.97 3.25 7.73
C ILE A 34 11.49 3.27 7.92
N PRO A 35 12.07 4.28 8.60
CA PRO A 35 13.48 4.25 8.97
C PRO A 35 13.83 3.02 9.79
N ASP A 36 15.00 2.42 9.55
CA ASP A 36 15.38 1.17 10.20
C ASP A 36 15.43 1.30 11.73
N THR A 37 15.89 2.45 12.24
CA THR A 37 15.89 2.79 13.67
C THR A 37 14.48 2.80 14.28
N ILE A 38 13.47 3.20 13.51
CA ILE A 38 12.07 3.20 13.93
C ILE A 38 11.48 1.80 13.85
N TYR A 39 11.74 1.09 12.75
CA TYR A 39 11.24 -0.28 12.54
C TYR A 39 11.76 -1.25 13.62
N ASN A 40 13.01 -1.09 14.05
CA ASN A 40 13.63 -1.91 15.09
C ASN A 40 13.36 -1.37 16.52
N SER A 41 12.42 -0.43 16.68
CA SER A 41 12.02 0.03 18.01
C SER A 41 11.35 -1.10 18.81
N PRO A 42 11.46 -1.10 20.16
CA PRO A 42 10.91 -2.19 20.99
C PRO A 42 9.42 -2.47 20.71
N LYS A 43 8.62 -1.42 20.50
CA LYS A 43 7.17 -1.56 20.25
C LYS A 43 6.86 -2.28 18.95
N LEU A 44 7.56 -1.96 17.85
CA LEU A 44 7.35 -2.64 16.57
C LEU A 44 7.94 -4.05 16.56
N MET A 45 9.08 -4.25 17.23
CA MET A 45 9.64 -5.59 17.39
C MET A 45 8.72 -6.51 18.18
N GLU A 46 8.08 -6.03 19.25
CA GLU A 46 7.09 -6.80 20.00
C GLU A 46 5.90 -7.23 19.12
N LEU A 47 5.37 -6.34 18.30
CA LEU A 47 4.31 -6.70 17.34
C LEU A 47 4.78 -7.73 16.32
N ASN A 48 6.01 -7.59 15.83
CA ASN A 48 6.60 -8.53 14.89
C ASN A 48 6.80 -9.93 15.50
N GLU A 49 7.23 -10.00 16.75
CA GLU A 49 7.35 -11.27 17.50
C GLU A 49 5.99 -11.93 17.71
N LYS A 50 4.98 -11.17 18.17
CA LYS A 50 3.61 -11.67 18.32
C LYS A 50 3.04 -12.19 17.00
N LEU A 51 3.34 -11.52 15.88
CA LEU A 51 2.94 -11.95 14.54
C LEU A 51 3.59 -13.29 14.18
N ILE A 52 4.91 -13.41 14.34
CA ILE A 52 5.67 -14.63 14.02
C ILE A 52 5.22 -15.81 14.89
N ASN A 53 4.93 -15.56 16.16
CA ASN A 53 4.43 -16.54 17.11
C ASN A 53 2.94 -16.88 16.92
N LYS A 54 2.26 -16.25 15.94
CA LYS A 54 0.83 -16.42 15.64
C LYS A 54 -0.11 -15.99 16.76
N GLU A 55 0.37 -15.17 17.69
CA GLU A 55 -0.39 -14.53 18.76
C GLU A 55 -1.15 -13.30 18.23
N LEU A 56 -0.58 -12.64 17.21
CA LEU A 56 -1.19 -11.55 16.47
C LEU A 56 -1.64 -12.05 15.09
N LYS A 57 -2.89 -11.76 14.73
CA LYS A 57 -3.46 -12.02 13.40
C LYS A 57 -4.13 -10.76 12.88
N LEU A 58 -3.77 -10.39 11.65
CA LEU A 58 -4.28 -9.23 10.93
C LEU A 58 -4.83 -9.73 9.59
N HIS A 59 -6.15 -9.85 9.48
CA HIS A 59 -6.80 -10.25 8.23
C HIS A 59 -7.94 -9.29 7.93
N TRP A 60 -7.60 -8.13 7.34
CA TRP A 60 -8.59 -7.07 7.07
C TRP A 60 -9.74 -7.57 6.19
N THR A 61 -9.44 -8.39 5.18
CA THR A 61 -10.45 -8.94 4.26
C THR A 61 -11.45 -9.84 4.97
N GLU A 62 -11.02 -10.62 5.97
CA GLU A 62 -11.83 -11.59 6.71
C GLU A 62 -12.53 -10.98 7.94
N TYR A 63 -12.18 -9.76 8.34
CA TYR A 63 -12.77 -9.12 9.51
C TYR A 63 -14.28 -8.92 9.35
N THR A 64 -15.05 -9.54 10.25
CA THR A 64 -16.52 -9.49 10.29
C THR A 64 -17.06 -9.15 11.68
N GLY A 65 -16.25 -8.47 12.50
CA GLY A 65 -16.62 -8.03 13.86
C GLY A 65 -16.11 -8.91 15.00
N ASP A 66 -15.13 -9.79 14.75
CA ASP A 66 -14.48 -10.57 15.80
C ASP A 66 -13.72 -9.65 16.77
N ILE A 67 -13.99 -9.80 18.08
CA ILE A 67 -13.46 -8.90 19.12
C ILE A 67 -11.94 -9.01 19.24
N GLN A 68 -11.39 -10.23 19.15
CA GLN A 68 -9.95 -10.43 19.26
C GLN A 68 -9.22 -9.78 18.09
N MET A 69 -9.71 -9.99 16.87
CA MET A 69 -9.16 -9.35 15.67
C MET A 69 -9.30 -7.83 15.71
N ARG A 70 -10.43 -7.30 16.21
CA ARG A 70 -10.64 -5.86 16.41
C ARG A 70 -9.56 -5.28 17.34
N ASN A 71 -9.33 -5.92 18.49
CA ASN A 71 -8.34 -5.49 19.47
C ASN A 71 -6.92 -5.57 18.91
N ASN A 72 -6.61 -6.63 18.16
CA ASN A 72 -5.33 -6.76 17.45
C ASN A 72 -5.10 -5.60 16.49
N ILE A 73 -6.05 -5.33 15.59
CA ILE A 73 -5.98 -4.21 14.63
C ILE A 73 -5.81 -2.88 15.36
N TYR A 74 -6.62 -2.64 16.39
CA TYR A 74 -6.57 -1.41 17.17
C TYR A 74 -5.19 -1.21 17.82
N SER A 75 -4.66 -2.24 18.48
CA SER A 75 -3.34 -2.19 19.13
C SER A 75 -2.19 -1.93 18.14
N VAL A 76 -2.27 -2.51 16.94
CA VAL A 76 -1.26 -2.31 15.89
C VAL A 76 -1.29 -0.88 15.39
N ILE A 77 -2.48 -0.33 15.12
CA ILE A 77 -2.63 1.06 14.70
C ILE A 77 -2.19 2.01 15.82
N GLU A 78 -2.57 1.76 17.07
CA GLU A 78 -2.14 2.57 18.21
C GLU A 78 -0.61 2.65 18.30
N VAL A 79 0.09 1.51 18.27
CA VAL A 79 1.56 1.48 18.25
C VAL A 79 2.11 2.24 17.03
N PHE A 80 1.60 1.96 15.84
CA PHE A 80 2.04 2.60 14.60
C PHE A 80 1.90 4.13 14.66
N THR A 81 0.79 4.64 15.18
CA THR A 81 0.53 6.09 15.24
C THR A 81 1.52 6.84 16.13
N THR A 82 2.12 6.18 17.12
CA THR A 82 3.19 6.81 17.93
C THR A 82 4.49 7.04 17.15
N LEU A 83 4.61 6.42 15.97
CA LEU A 83 5.80 6.43 15.13
C LEU A 83 5.52 6.96 13.70
N SER A 84 4.25 7.17 13.34
CA SER A 84 3.80 7.44 11.97
C SER A 84 4.40 8.71 11.37
N GLN A 85 4.68 9.73 12.20
CA GLN A 85 5.33 10.98 11.80
C GLN A 85 6.73 10.79 11.17
N TYR A 86 7.40 9.67 11.44
CA TYR A 86 8.70 9.34 10.88
C TYR A 86 8.62 8.49 9.60
N THR A 87 7.41 8.16 9.17
CA THR A 87 7.16 7.27 8.04
C THR A 87 6.66 8.05 6.83
N ARG A 88 6.71 7.43 5.64
CA ARG A 88 6.13 7.99 4.42
C ARG A 88 5.37 6.90 3.69
N MET A 89 4.15 7.20 3.27
CA MET A 89 3.33 6.30 2.47
C MET A 89 3.01 6.92 1.12
N ASN A 90 3.28 6.17 0.06
CA ASN A 90 2.85 6.50 -1.29
C ASN A 90 1.79 5.49 -1.72
N VAL A 91 0.65 5.98 -2.18
CA VAL A 91 -0.48 5.17 -2.61
C VAL A 91 -0.86 5.56 -4.03
N ILE A 92 -1.01 4.58 -4.92
CA ILE A 92 -1.51 4.80 -6.27
C ILE A 92 -2.82 4.04 -6.44
N ASN A 93 -3.92 4.75 -6.65
CA ASN A 93 -5.15 4.22 -7.22
C ASN A 93 -5.03 4.23 -8.75
N TYR A 94 -5.13 3.08 -9.39
CA TYR A 94 -4.86 2.94 -10.81
C TYR A 94 -6.04 2.31 -11.55
N ASN A 95 -6.35 2.84 -12.73
CA ASN A 95 -7.37 2.33 -13.64
C ASN A 95 -6.76 1.90 -14.97
N THR A 96 -7.11 0.68 -15.40
CA THR A 96 -6.54 -0.02 -16.56
C THR A 96 -7.50 -0.05 -17.76
N SER A 97 -8.68 0.59 -17.63
CA SER A 97 -9.77 0.54 -18.60
C SER A 97 -9.32 0.82 -20.04
N THR A 98 -8.63 1.94 -20.26
CA THR A 98 -8.16 2.35 -21.60
C THR A 98 -6.80 1.77 -21.97
N LEU A 99 -6.03 1.25 -21.00
CA LEU A 99 -4.72 0.62 -21.25
C LEU A 99 -4.84 -0.60 -22.17
N HIS A 100 -5.85 -1.43 -21.94
CA HIS A 100 -6.06 -2.64 -22.75
C HIS A 100 -6.44 -2.32 -24.20
N GLU A 101 -7.19 -1.24 -24.42
CA GLU A 101 -7.55 -0.77 -25.74
C GLU A 101 -6.34 -0.24 -26.49
N ARG A 102 -5.52 0.61 -25.85
CA ARG A 102 -4.26 1.07 -26.44
C ARG A 102 -3.30 -0.08 -26.74
N TYR A 103 -3.24 -1.09 -25.88
CA TYR A 103 -2.37 -2.24 -26.15
C TYR A 103 -2.82 -3.03 -27.38
N LYS A 104 -4.12 -3.10 -27.69
CA LYS A 104 -4.62 -3.72 -28.94
C LYS A 104 -4.08 -3.02 -30.19
N LEU A 105 -3.90 -1.69 -30.15
CA LEU A 105 -3.34 -0.90 -31.26
C LEU A 105 -1.89 -1.26 -31.59
N SER A 106 -1.14 -1.86 -30.66
CA SER A 106 0.25 -2.28 -30.92
C SER A 106 0.36 -3.46 -31.89
N GLU A 107 -0.74 -4.15 -32.18
CA GLU A 107 -0.81 -5.40 -32.98
C GLU A 107 0.12 -6.55 -32.51
N HIS A 108 0.78 -6.38 -31.36
CA HIS A 108 1.65 -7.37 -30.75
C HIS A 108 0.90 -8.70 -30.52
N GLU A 109 1.57 -9.84 -30.65
CA GLU A 109 0.91 -11.14 -30.48
C GLU A 109 0.17 -11.27 -29.13
N GLY A 110 0.75 -10.70 -28.08
CA GLY A 110 0.17 -10.63 -26.74
C GLY A 110 -1.09 -9.77 -26.63
N SER A 111 -1.32 -8.81 -27.53
CA SER A 111 -2.53 -7.97 -27.51
C SER A 111 -3.76 -8.69 -28.10
N LYS A 112 -3.53 -9.73 -28.92
CA LYS A 112 -4.56 -10.59 -29.55
C LYS A 112 -5.26 -11.51 -28.54
N SER A 113 -6.37 -12.16 -28.92
CA SER A 113 -7.34 -12.81 -28.00
C SER A 113 -6.75 -13.81 -26.98
N LYS A 114 -7.42 -13.95 -25.83
CA LYS A 114 -7.05 -14.84 -24.71
C LYS A 114 -6.81 -16.30 -25.15
N LYS A 115 -7.55 -16.81 -26.16
CA LYS A 115 -7.41 -18.21 -26.63
C LYS A 115 -6.03 -18.50 -27.26
N LYS A 116 -5.42 -17.52 -27.95
CA LYS A 116 -4.07 -17.70 -28.55
C LYS A 116 -2.94 -17.62 -27.51
N ARG A 117 -3.18 -16.97 -26.36
CA ARG A 117 -2.17 -16.72 -25.31
C ARG A 117 -1.84 -17.95 -24.46
N ARG A 118 -2.80 -18.87 -24.23
CA ARG A 118 -2.56 -20.06 -23.39
C ARG A 118 -1.50 -21.02 -23.97
N ASN A 119 -1.29 -21.00 -25.29
CA ASN A 119 -0.43 -21.97 -25.98
C ASN A 119 1.01 -21.47 -26.23
N LYS A 120 1.31 -20.19 -25.97
CA LYS A 120 2.65 -19.61 -26.13
C LYS A 120 2.97 -18.81 -24.88
N LYS A 121 4.20 -18.91 -24.34
CA LYS A 121 4.70 -18.09 -23.21
C LYS A 121 4.84 -16.59 -23.62
N ILE A 122 3.76 -15.97 -24.09
CA ILE A 122 3.74 -14.60 -24.58
C ILE A 122 3.51 -13.65 -23.41
N ILE A 123 4.38 -12.64 -23.30
CA ILE A 123 4.26 -11.57 -22.32
C ILE A 123 3.08 -10.67 -22.69
N TYR A 124 2.22 -10.38 -21.71
CA TYR A 124 1.13 -9.42 -21.84
C TYR A 124 1.58 -8.08 -21.24
N TYR A 125 2.02 -7.15 -22.11
CA TYR A 125 2.70 -5.92 -21.69
C TYR A 125 1.83 -4.98 -20.83
N ALA A 126 0.51 -4.96 -21.02
CA ALA A 126 -0.37 -4.15 -20.17
C ALA A 126 -0.29 -4.59 -18.69
N THR A 127 -0.32 -5.90 -18.43
CA THR A 127 -0.17 -6.45 -17.08
C THR A 127 1.26 -6.36 -16.57
N LEU A 128 2.25 -6.55 -17.44
CA LEU A 128 3.67 -6.31 -17.07
C LEU A 128 3.85 -4.87 -16.59
N MET A 129 3.29 -3.88 -17.30
CA MET A 129 3.39 -2.47 -16.93
C MET A 129 2.77 -2.21 -15.56
N VAL A 130 1.53 -2.67 -15.33
CA VAL A 130 0.86 -2.52 -14.03
C VAL A 130 1.70 -3.10 -12.90
N TYR A 131 2.16 -4.34 -13.03
CA TYR A 131 2.88 -5.03 -11.95
C TYR A 131 4.40 -4.80 -11.94
N THR A 132 4.93 -3.83 -12.70
CA THR A 132 6.35 -3.46 -12.62
C THR A 132 6.57 -1.96 -12.58
N LYS A 133 5.83 -1.17 -13.37
CA LYS A 133 5.99 0.27 -13.46
C LYS A 133 5.22 1.05 -12.41
N ILE A 134 4.05 0.60 -11.98
CA ILE A 134 3.34 1.22 -10.86
C ILE A 134 4.11 1.01 -9.54
N PRO A 135 4.55 -0.21 -9.18
CA PRO A 135 5.43 -0.41 -8.03
C PRO A 135 6.70 0.45 -8.12
N GLU A 136 7.41 0.44 -9.26
CA GLU A 136 8.61 1.26 -9.46
C GLU A 136 8.37 2.75 -9.17
N ARG A 137 7.21 3.30 -9.58
CA ARG A 137 6.83 4.69 -9.31
C ARG A 137 6.61 4.97 -7.83
N ILE A 138 5.98 4.04 -7.11
CA ILE A 138 5.78 4.12 -5.65
C ILE A 138 7.14 4.20 -4.95
N PHE A 139 8.02 3.23 -5.20
CA PHE A 139 9.34 3.16 -4.56
C PHE A 139 10.22 4.35 -4.93
N TYR A 140 10.25 4.73 -6.21
CA TYR A 140 11.01 5.91 -6.65
C TYR A 140 10.52 7.18 -5.95
N GLY A 141 9.21 7.33 -5.74
CA GLY A 141 8.64 8.44 -4.97
C GLY A 141 9.07 8.43 -3.49
N LEU A 142 9.16 7.25 -2.87
CA LEU A 142 9.55 7.11 -1.47
C LEU A 142 11.04 7.37 -1.23
N LEU A 143 11.90 7.03 -2.20
CA LEU A 143 13.37 7.08 -2.08
C LEU A 143 13.99 8.44 -2.44
N ARG A 144 13.25 9.30 -3.14
CA ARG A 144 13.76 10.60 -3.59
C ARG A 144 13.40 11.74 -2.62
N HIS A 145 13.98 12.92 -2.84
CA HIS A 145 13.70 14.16 -2.09
C HIS A 145 14.12 14.16 -0.60
N TYR A 146 15.23 13.50 -0.24
CA TYR A 146 15.86 13.63 1.10
C TYR A 146 16.94 14.73 1.18
N GLY A 147 17.01 15.60 0.17
CA GLY A 147 18.04 16.64 0.08
C GLY A 147 19.34 16.11 -0.53
N LYS A 148 20.39 16.93 -0.45
CA LYS A 148 21.70 16.68 -1.07
C LYS A 148 22.78 16.17 -0.10
N ASP A 149 22.45 16.09 1.18
CA ASP A 149 23.41 15.84 2.26
C ASP A 149 23.16 14.47 2.92
N ILE A 150 22.19 13.70 2.42
CA ILE A 150 21.76 12.41 2.97
C ILE A 150 21.74 11.37 1.85
N TYR A 151 22.39 10.24 2.10
CA TYR A 151 22.32 9.08 1.23
C TYR A 151 21.39 8.03 1.81
N ILE A 152 20.41 7.57 1.05
CA ILE A 152 19.44 6.57 1.49
C ILE A 152 19.88 5.17 1.04
N LYS A 153 20.01 4.25 1.98
CA LYS A 153 20.11 2.82 1.70
C LYS A 153 18.83 2.13 2.10
N SER A 154 18.28 1.29 1.24
CA SER A 154 16.98 0.68 1.50
C SER A 154 16.92 -0.81 1.23
N GLU A 155 16.14 -1.50 2.07
CA GLU A 155 15.63 -2.85 1.82
C GLU A 155 14.14 -2.78 1.49
N ILE A 156 13.72 -3.51 0.46
CA ILE A 156 12.33 -3.57 0.00
C ILE A 156 11.75 -4.96 0.29
N PHE A 157 10.56 -4.98 0.86
CA PHE A 157 9.79 -6.17 1.23
C PHE A 157 8.41 -6.12 0.57
N ILE A 158 8.11 -7.12 -0.24
CA ILE A 158 6.91 -7.18 -1.08
C ILE A 158 6.07 -8.37 -0.60
N GLU A 159 4.77 -8.18 -0.38
CA GLU A 159 3.87 -9.32 -0.14
C GLU A 159 3.97 -10.31 -1.30
N LYS A 160 4.15 -11.60 -0.99
CA LYS A 160 4.37 -12.61 -2.01
C LYS A 160 3.08 -12.93 -2.76
N GLU A 161 3.08 -12.62 -4.05
CA GLU A 161 1.96 -12.96 -4.95
C GLU A 161 2.46 -13.54 -6.28
N GLU A 162 1.72 -14.52 -6.82
CA GLU A 162 2.09 -15.22 -8.06
C GLU A 162 2.36 -14.28 -9.23
N LYS A 163 1.61 -13.17 -9.32
CA LYS A 163 1.79 -12.18 -10.38
C LYS A 163 3.16 -11.50 -10.29
N TYR A 164 3.62 -11.14 -9.09
CA TYR A 164 4.93 -10.52 -8.92
C TYR A 164 6.05 -11.50 -9.20
N VAL A 165 5.91 -12.76 -8.75
CA VAL A 165 6.86 -13.85 -9.06
C VAL A 165 6.97 -14.02 -10.57
N LYS A 166 5.83 -14.14 -11.26
CA LYS A 166 5.76 -14.33 -12.71
C LYS A 166 6.47 -13.22 -13.50
N TYR A 167 6.46 -11.99 -13.00
CA TYR A 167 7.06 -10.83 -13.68
C TYR A 167 8.44 -10.45 -13.13
N GLU A 168 9.01 -11.23 -12.21
CA GLU A 168 10.32 -11.01 -11.60
C GLU A 168 10.43 -9.62 -10.96
N LEU A 169 9.40 -9.21 -10.21
CA LEU A 169 9.29 -7.85 -9.69
C LEU A 169 10.51 -7.43 -8.84
N GLU A 170 10.99 -8.30 -7.94
CA GLU A 170 12.13 -8.00 -7.07
C GLU A 170 13.37 -7.59 -7.86
N LYS A 171 13.74 -8.41 -8.84
CA LYS A 171 14.90 -8.19 -9.71
C LYS A 171 14.75 -6.90 -10.49
N ARG A 172 13.58 -6.68 -11.11
CA ARG A 172 13.31 -5.48 -11.91
C ARG A 172 13.36 -4.21 -11.09
N LEU A 173 12.84 -4.23 -9.86
CA LEU A 173 12.90 -3.08 -8.97
C LEU A 173 14.33 -2.76 -8.58
N LEU A 174 15.10 -3.77 -8.18
CA LEU A 174 16.51 -3.60 -7.80
C LEU A 174 17.31 -2.97 -8.96
N GLU A 175 17.21 -3.54 -10.16
CA GLU A 175 17.93 -3.06 -11.34
C GLU A 175 17.46 -1.66 -11.78
N ASN A 176 16.14 -1.45 -11.88
CA ASN A 176 15.60 -0.19 -12.38
C ASN A 176 15.85 0.96 -11.40
N LEU A 177 15.62 0.77 -10.10
CA LEU A 177 15.77 1.83 -9.10
C LEU A 177 17.24 2.26 -8.96
N ASN A 178 18.17 1.30 -8.93
CA ASN A 178 19.59 1.59 -8.84
C ASN A 178 20.14 2.19 -10.15
N THR A 179 19.67 1.74 -11.31
CA THR A 179 20.03 2.40 -12.59
C THR A 179 19.49 3.83 -12.64
N GLN A 180 18.27 4.06 -12.16
CA GLN A 180 17.68 5.39 -12.08
C GLN A 180 18.44 6.30 -11.13
N SER A 181 18.94 5.80 -9.99
CA SER A 181 19.69 6.63 -9.06
C SER A 181 20.99 7.13 -9.69
N LEU A 182 21.71 6.26 -10.42
CA LEU A 182 22.91 6.65 -11.17
C LEU A 182 22.60 7.63 -12.30
N TYR A 183 21.60 7.31 -13.15
CA TYR A 183 21.25 8.14 -14.31
C TYR A 183 20.75 9.54 -13.93
N ARG A 184 20.05 9.67 -12.79
CA ARG A 184 19.45 10.93 -12.32
C ARG A 184 20.22 11.60 -11.19
N ALA A 185 21.44 11.13 -10.90
CA ALA A 185 22.26 11.60 -9.78
C ALA A 185 21.48 11.69 -8.45
N GLN A 186 20.66 10.68 -8.16
CA GLN A 186 19.90 10.60 -6.91
C GLN A 186 20.75 9.95 -5.81
N GLN A 187 20.52 10.37 -4.57
CA GLN A 187 21.28 9.93 -3.40
C GLN A 187 20.59 8.74 -2.71
N TYR A 188 20.28 7.69 -3.47
CA TYR A 188 19.75 6.46 -2.89
C TYR A 188 20.29 5.20 -3.56
N TRP A 189 20.24 4.09 -2.84
CA TRP A 189 20.53 2.75 -3.31
C TRP A 189 19.65 1.71 -2.65
N VAL A 190 19.14 0.77 -3.44
CA VAL A 190 18.40 -0.40 -2.94
C VAL A 190 19.39 -1.54 -2.78
N ASP A 191 19.68 -1.92 -1.54
CA ASP A 191 20.60 -3.02 -1.21
C ASP A 191 19.93 -4.39 -1.44
N LYS A 192 18.64 -4.49 -1.10
CA LYS A 192 17.89 -5.74 -1.17
C LYS A 192 16.43 -5.49 -1.57
N CYS A 193 15.87 -6.40 -2.36
CA CYS A 193 14.46 -6.44 -2.68
C CYS A 193 14.02 -7.91 -2.59
N GLN A 194 13.03 -8.21 -1.74
CA GLN A 194 12.56 -9.58 -1.54
C GLN A 194 11.04 -9.69 -1.34
N MET A 195 10.47 -10.82 -1.74
CA MET A 195 9.11 -11.23 -1.47
C MET A 195 9.04 -11.94 -0.13
N VAL A 196 7.99 -11.64 0.61
CA VAL A 196 7.77 -12.11 1.98
C VAL A 196 6.40 -12.77 2.05
N GLU A 197 6.35 -13.94 2.67
CA GLU A 197 5.07 -14.64 2.93
C GLU A 197 4.26 -13.89 4.02
N LYS A 198 2.93 -14.02 3.99
CA LYS A 198 2.07 -13.53 5.08
C LYS A 198 2.54 -13.97 6.46
N GLN A 199 2.27 -13.12 7.45
CA GLN A 199 2.56 -13.33 8.87
C GLN A 199 4.07 -13.47 9.17
N LYS A 200 4.94 -12.91 8.33
CA LYS A 200 6.40 -12.91 8.55
C LYS A 200 6.96 -11.55 8.93
N MET A 201 6.33 -10.46 8.51
CA MET A 201 6.80 -9.12 8.79
C MET A 201 5.63 -8.17 9.07
N ILE A 202 5.63 -7.56 10.25
CA ILE A 202 4.57 -6.61 10.64
C ILE A 202 4.42 -5.44 9.67
N GLY A 203 5.50 -5.01 9.03
CA GLY A 203 5.47 -3.93 8.06
C GLY A 203 4.64 -4.27 6.81
N VAL A 204 4.65 -5.52 6.34
CA VAL A 204 3.85 -5.96 5.19
C VAL A 204 2.37 -6.03 5.57
N GLU A 205 2.06 -6.65 6.71
CA GLU A 205 0.68 -6.73 7.24
C GLU A 205 0.08 -5.35 7.53
N LEU A 206 0.91 -4.40 7.98
CA LEU A 206 0.50 -3.02 8.18
C LEU A 206 0.12 -2.35 6.86
N VAL A 207 0.85 -2.59 5.76
CA VAL A 207 0.48 -2.03 4.45
C VAL A 207 -0.86 -2.60 3.95
N ASP A 208 -1.09 -3.92 4.08
CA ASP A 208 -2.38 -4.54 3.74
C ASP A 208 -3.53 -3.91 4.55
N LEU A 209 -3.34 -3.77 5.87
CA LEU A 209 -4.32 -3.15 6.77
C LEU A 209 -4.62 -1.69 6.37
N LEU A 210 -3.58 -0.88 6.16
CA LEU A 210 -3.73 0.52 5.76
C LEU A 210 -4.42 0.65 4.40
N LEU A 211 -4.04 -0.16 3.41
CA LEU A 211 -4.71 -0.22 2.10
C LEU A 211 -6.18 -0.61 2.24
N GLY A 212 -6.48 -1.57 3.11
CA GLY A 212 -7.83 -1.98 3.43
C GLY A 212 -8.70 -0.84 3.95
N ILE A 213 -8.18 -0.04 4.88
CA ILE A 213 -8.85 1.14 5.43
C ILE A 213 -8.98 2.24 4.38
N ILE A 214 -7.91 2.53 3.64
CA ILE A 214 -7.90 3.53 2.55
C ILE A 214 -8.96 3.19 1.50
N ARG A 215 -9.05 1.94 1.05
CA ARG A 215 -10.06 1.53 0.07
C ARG A 215 -11.47 1.66 0.61
N LEU A 216 -11.70 1.40 1.90
CA LEU A 216 -13.00 1.61 2.52
C LEU A 216 -13.39 3.09 2.49
N ILE A 217 -12.46 3.98 2.84
CA ILE A 217 -12.67 5.45 2.77
C ILE A 217 -12.95 5.89 1.33
N LEU A 218 -12.16 5.43 0.35
CA LEU A 218 -12.35 5.77 -1.06
C LEU A 218 -13.69 5.29 -1.61
N LYS A 219 -14.14 4.09 -1.21
CA LYS A 219 -15.45 3.56 -1.62
C LYS A 219 -16.60 4.36 -1.03
N ASN A 220 -16.46 4.79 0.23
CA ASN A 220 -17.46 5.54 1.00
C ASN A 220 -18.90 5.02 0.77
N GLU A 221 -19.09 3.70 0.78
CA GLU A 221 -20.39 3.08 0.54
C GLU A 221 -21.38 3.52 1.61
N GLU A 222 -22.61 3.89 1.24
CA GLU A 222 -23.65 4.28 2.19
C GLU A 222 -24.14 3.07 2.99
N ILE A 223 -23.66 2.93 4.23
CA ILE A 223 -24.08 1.86 5.14
C ILE A 223 -24.80 2.48 6.33
N ARG A 224 -26.06 2.09 6.53
CA ARG A 224 -26.84 2.52 7.70
C ARG A 224 -26.23 1.95 8.98
N LEU A 225 -25.75 2.81 9.85
CA LEU A 225 -25.20 2.45 11.16
C LEU A 225 -26.31 2.24 12.22
N GLY A 226 -25.98 1.50 13.29
CA GLY A 226 -26.86 1.25 14.43
C GLY A 226 -27.88 0.12 14.25
N LEU A 227 -27.74 -0.70 13.20
CA LEU A 227 -28.54 -1.92 13.04
C LEU A 227 -27.96 -3.05 13.89
N SER A 228 -28.80 -4.02 14.24
CA SER A 228 -28.34 -5.25 14.87
C SER A 228 -27.54 -6.13 13.90
N ASP A 229 -26.70 -7.00 14.45
CA ASP A 229 -25.93 -7.98 13.67
C ASP A 229 -26.81 -8.86 12.77
N GLU A 230 -28.02 -9.21 13.22
CA GLU A 230 -28.97 -10.01 12.44
C GLU A 230 -29.55 -9.22 11.26
N GLU A 231 -29.79 -7.92 11.42
CA GLU A 231 -30.24 -7.06 10.32
C GLU A 231 -29.14 -6.87 9.27
N TYR A 232 -27.90 -6.68 9.70
CA TYR A 232 -26.76 -6.61 8.77
C TYR A 232 -26.55 -7.91 8.00
N LYS A 233 -26.71 -9.07 8.66
CA LYS A 233 -26.64 -10.37 7.98
C LYS A 233 -27.73 -10.53 6.92
N LYS A 234 -28.98 -10.13 7.22
CA LYS A 234 -30.09 -10.15 6.25
C LYS A 234 -29.78 -9.31 5.01
N GLN A 235 -29.07 -8.19 5.17
CA GLN A 235 -28.65 -7.32 4.07
C GLN A 235 -27.31 -7.74 3.42
N LYS A 236 -26.64 -8.78 3.93
CA LYS A 236 -25.29 -9.20 3.51
C LYS A 236 -24.22 -8.11 3.67
N LEU A 237 -24.40 -7.21 4.63
CA LEU A 237 -23.52 -6.06 4.88
C LEU A 237 -22.69 -6.17 6.17
N LYS A 238 -22.81 -7.27 6.93
CA LYS A 238 -22.14 -7.41 8.24
C LYS A 238 -20.64 -7.12 8.18
N GLY A 239 -19.92 -7.68 7.22
CA GLY A 239 -18.48 -7.43 7.07
C GLY A 239 -18.16 -5.96 6.81
N SER A 240 -18.83 -5.35 5.85
CA SER A 240 -18.64 -3.93 5.51
C SER A 240 -19.00 -3.00 6.67
N ALA A 241 -20.12 -3.26 7.35
CA ALA A 241 -20.55 -2.49 8.52
C ALA A 241 -19.53 -2.56 9.67
N LYS A 242 -19.01 -3.76 9.99
CA LYS A 242 -18.01 -3.91 11.06
C LYS A 242 -16.67 -3.29 10.72
N LYS A 243 -16.24 -3.34 9.46
CA LYS A 243 -15.05 -2.61 8.99
C LYS A 243 -15.26 -1.10 9.08
N LEU A 244 -16.44 -0.60 8.70
CA LEU A 244 -16.79 0.80 8.81
C LEU A 244 -16.77 1.28 10.26
N GLU A 245 -17.42 0.56 11.19
CA GLU A 245 -17.40 0.84 12.63
C GLU A 245 -15.95 0.92 13.15
N LEU A 246 -15.12 -0.07 12.83
CA LEU A 246 -13.71 -0.07 13.25
C LEU A 246 -12.93 1.08 12.62
N THR A 247 -13.11 1.39 11.34
CA THR A 247 -12.45 2.54 10.70
C THR A 247 -12.81 3.85 11.38
N ILE A 248 -14.10 4.06 11.71
CA ILE A 248 -14.55 5.25 12.45
C ILE A 248 -13.82 5.31 13.81
N ASP A 249 -13.75 4.21 14.55
CA ASP A 249 -13.06 4.16 15.85
C ASP A 249 -11.56 4.46 15.73
N LEU A 250 -10.90 3.96 14.68
CA LEU A 250 -9.48 4.23 14.41
C LEU A 250 -9.24 5.70 14.04
N LEU A 251 -10.14 6.30 13.26
CA LEU A 251 -10.05 7.71 12.86
C LEU A 251 -10.25 8.68 14.04
N LYS A 252 -10.81 8.22 15.17
CA LYS A 252 -10.84 8.99 16.42
C LYS A 252 -9.45 9.10 17.07
N ILE A 253 -8.47 8.29 16.66
CA ILE A 253 -7.07 8.40 17.11
C ILE A 253 -6.42 9.57 16.33
N PRO A 254 -6.03 10.69 16.97
CA PRO A 254 -5.56 11.87 16.26
C PRO A 254 -4.34 11.58 15.36
N GLY A 255 -3.37 10.83 15.88
CA GLY A 255 -2.17 10.46 15.12
C GLY A 255 -2.45 9.56 13.90
N PHE A 256 -3.60 8.85 13.89
CA PHE A 256 -4.02 8.06 12.72
C PHE A 256 -4.69 8.93 11.66
N TYR A 257 -5.60 9.81 12.09
CA TYR A 257 -6.20 10.80 11.22
C TYR A 257 -5.12 11.69 10.55
N ASP A 258 -4.16 12.17 11.34
CA ASP A 258 -3.06 12.99 10.85
C ASP A 258 -2.19 12.22 9.86
N PHE A 259 -1.87 10.95 10.16
CA PHE A 259 -1.13 10.10 9.22
C PHE A 259 -1.85 9.95 7.88
N LEU A 260 -3.14 9.58 7.89
CA LEU A 260 -3.92 9.40 6.68
C LEU A 260 -4.07 10.70 5.88
N SER A 261 -4.29 11.82 6.57
CA SER A 261 -4.40 13.15 5.94
C SER A 261 -3.13 13.55 5.18
N ASN A 262 -1.98 12.99 5.53
CA ASN A 262 -0.66 13.36 4.99
C ASN A 262 -0.03 12.27 4.11
N ILE A 263 -0.76 11.22 3.71
CA ILE A 263 -0.22 10.26 2.73
C ILE A 263 -0.10 10.91 1.35
N ASN A 264 0.91 10.49 0.58
CA ASN A 264 1.01 10.90 -0.82
C ASN A 264 0.11 9.97 -1.66
N TYR A 265 -1.10 10.43 -1.95
CA TYR A 265 -2.07 9.70 -2.73
C TYR A 265 -2.08 10.19 -4.18
N TYR A 266 -2.08 9.24 -5.10
CA TYR A 266 -2.06 9.50 -6.52
C TYR A 266 -3.12 8.70 -7.26
N GLU A 267 -3.62 9.29 -8.33
CA GLU A 267 -4.57 8.66 -9.24
C GLU A 267 -3.97 8.52 -10.64
N TRP A 268 -4.19 7.36 -11.25
CA TRP A 268 -3.77 7.08 -12.61
C TRP A 268 -4.90 6.46 -13.41
N ASP A 269 -5.58 7.27 -14.24
CA ASP A 269 -6.67 6.82 -15.11
C ASP A 269 -6.20 6.40 -16.51
N SER A 270 -5.09 5.68 -16.58
CA SER A 270 -4.48 5.32 -17.85
C SER A 270 -4.12 6.53 -18.73
N ASP A 271 -3.91 7.71 -18.14
CA ASP A 271 -3.48 8.92 -18.83
C ASP A 271 -1.94 9.12 -18.77
N LYS A 272 -1.43 10.16 -19.42
CA LYS A 272 0.00 10.50 -19.54
C LYS A 272 0.65 10.79 -18.18
N GLN A 273 -0.11 11.31 -17.21
CA GLN A 273 0.41 11.77 -15.93
C GLN A 273 -0.21 10.99 -14.76
N LEU A 274 0.59 10.87 -13.70
CA LEU A 274 0.14 10.42 -12.39
C LEU A 274 -0.22 11.68 -11.62
N SER A 275 -1.49 11.83 -11.24
CA SER A 275 -2.01 13.04 -10.61
C SER A 275 -1.96 12.88 -9.09
N GLU A 276 -1.33 13.83 -8.40
CA GLU A 276 -1.36 13.89 -6.94
C GLU A 276 -2.69 14.50 -6.49
N VAL A 277 -3.36 13.83 -5.55
CA VAL A 277 -4.64 14.26 -5.00
C VAL A 277 -4.54 14.22 -3.48
N SER A 278 -5.07 15.25 -2.82
CA SER A 278 -5.15 15.30 -1.36
C SER A 278 -6.04 14.16 -0.84
N PHE A 279 -5.46 13.18 -0.15
CA PHE A 279 -6.26 12.11 0.46
C PHE A 279 -7.18 12.65 1.57
N LYS A 280 -6.80 13.79 2.17
CA LYS A 280 -7.63 14.50 3.15
C LYS A 280 -9.00 14.84 2.57
N ASP A 281 -9.13 15.09 1.27
CA ASP A 281 -10.42 15.45 0.66
C ASP A 281 -11.39 14.25 0.70
N TYR A 282 -10.89 13.04 0.40
CA TYR A 282 -11.66 11.80 0.56
C TYR A 282 -11.98 11.53 2.03
N LEU A 283 -11.03 11.80 2.91
CA LEU A 283 -11.22 11.61 4.35
C LEU A 283 -12.31 12.56 4.88
N ASP A 284 -12.28 13.84 4.53
CA ASP A 284 -13.28 14.83 4.94
C ASP A 284 -14.68 14.48 4.43
N LEU A 285 -14.79 13.99 3.18
CA LEU A 285 -16.05 13.50 2.62
C LEU A 285 -16.56 12.28 3.40
N PHE A 286 -15.69 11.31 3.69
CA PHE A 286 -16.04 10.15 4.50
C PHE A 286 -16.49 10.53 5.91
N MET A 287 -15.75 11.42 6.57
CA MET A 287 -16.10 11.94 7.90
C MET A 287 -17.44 12.66 7.89
N THR A 288 -17.75 13.39 6.81
CA THR A 288 -19.03 14.08 6.62
C THR A 288 -20.19 13.09 6.46
N SER A 289 -20.01 12.04 5.66
CA SER A 289 -21.00 10.96 5.50
C SER A 289 -21.36 10.28 6.82
N TYR A 290 -20.44 10.29 7.79
CA TYR A 290 -20.60 9.65 9.10
C TYR A 290 -20.49 10.63 10.28
N TYR A 291 -20.81 11.91 10.05
CA TYR A 291 -20.56 13.00 11.00
C TYR A 291 -21.10 12.75 12.42
N SER A 292 -22.30 12.16 12.53
CA SER A 292 -22.94 11.88 13.82
C SER A 292 -22.15 10.88 14.67
N CYS A 293 -21.38 9.98 14.04
CA CYS A 293 -20.60 8.95 14.73
C CYS A 293 -19.26 9.47 15.27
N PHE A 294 -18.75 10.56 14.68
CA PHE A 294 -17.50 11.19 15.12
C PHE A 294 -17.70 12.15 16.28
N ASN A 295 -18.89 12.76 16.38
CA ASN A 295 -19.22 13.76 17.39
C ASN A 295 -20.04 13.21 18.57
N SER A 296 -20.24 11.88 18.61
CA SER A 296 -20.81 11.12 19.73
C SER A 296 -19.72 10.47 20.56
#